data_AF-A0A3S3QVP2-F1
#
_entry.id   AF-A0A3S3QVP2-F1
#
_cell.length_a   1.000
_cell.length_b   1.000
_cell.length_c   1.000
_cell.angle_alpha   90.00
_cell.angle_beta   90.00
_cell.angle_gamma   90.00
#
_symmetry.space_group_name_H-M   'P 1'
#
loop_
_entity.id
_entity.type
_entity.pdbx_description
1 polymer ?
#
loop_
_entity_poly.entity_id
_entity_poly.type
_entity_poly.pdbx_seq_one_letter_code
_entity_poly.pdbx_strand_id
1 'polypeptide(L)'
;ATVIASQAVISGAFSLTRQAVQLNMLPRLEILHTSEKQSGQIYLPRVNLLLALVVMLLVVGFGESSRLASAYGISVTGNMLVTNILLFVVMTRIWKWPLGVAVALMAVFAFVDTGFFAANIVKVFEGGWSSLAIAAVIVLTMWTWIRGTRYLFEKTRRNEIPLDFLAGNLLKKKPHLVSGTAVFLTSDPLSAPTALMHSLKHYKVLHEQNVILSVVTAPQ
;
A
#
# COMPACT_ATOMS: atom_id res chain seq x y z
N ALA A 1 -22.38 -14.26 -17.98
CA ALA A 1 -22.37 -13.66 -16.62
C ALA A 1 -21.01 -13.82 -15.93
N THR A 2 -20.47 -15.04 -15.82
CA THR A 2 -19.22 -15.36 -15.08
C THR A 2 -17.98 -14.60 -15.57
N VAL A 3 -17.82 -14.42 -16.89
CA VAL A 3 -16.70 -13.65 -17.46
C VAL A 3 -16.75 -12.18 -17.05
N ILE A 4 -17.94 -11.56 -17.04
CA ILE A 4 -18.11 -10.16 -16.64
C ILE A 4 -17.80 -10.00 -15.14
N ALA A 5 -18.29 -10.92 -14.30
CA ALA A 5 -17.97 -10.92 -12.87
C ALA A 5 -16.46 -11.05 -12.62
N SER A 6 -15.77 -11.92 -13.37
CA SER A 6 -14.31 -12.08 -13.24
C SER A 6 -13.55 -10.79 -13.58
N GLN A 7 -13.98 -10.07 -14.63
CA GLN A 7 -13.36 -8.80 -15.02
C GLN A 7 -13.56 -7.70 -13.97
N ALA A 8 -14.72 -7.65 -13.33
CA ALA A 8 -14.98 -6.73 -12.23
C ALA A 8 -14.05 -7.02 -11.02
N VAL A 9 -13.86 -8.29 -10.67
CA VAL A 9 -12.96 -8.68 -9.56
C VAL A 9 -11.50 -8.35 -9.87
N ILE A 10 -11.03 -8.62 -11.10
CA ILE A 10 -9.67 -8.29 -11.53
C ILE A 10 -9.44 -6.78 -11.48
N SER A 11 -10.39 -6.00 -12.01
CA SER A 11 -10.33 -4.53 -11.97
C SER A 11 -10.34 -4.00 -10.53
N GLY A 12 -11.13 -4.60 -9.64
CA GLY A 12 -11.14 -4.30 -8.21
C GLY A 12 -9.77 -4.56 -7.56
N ALA A 13 -9.13 -5.70 -7.88
CA ALA A 13 -7.80 -6.04 -7.38
C ALA A 13 -6.73 -5.04 -7.85
N PHE A 14 -6.81 -4.54 -9.09
CA PHE A 14 -5.92 -3.47 -9.58
C PHE A 14 -6.08 -2.17 -8.78
N SER A 15 -7.32 -1.77 -8.50
CA SER A 15 -7.61 -0.56 -7.70
C SER A 15 -7.07 -0.68 -6.28
N LEU A 16 -7.35 -1.80 -5.60
CA LEU A 16 -6.85 -2.06 -4.23
C LEU A 16 -5.31 -2.12 -4.20
N THR A 17 -4.69 -2.74 -5.20
CA THR A 17 -3.23 -2.78 -5.29
C THR A 17 -2.64 -1.39 -5.47
N ARG A 18 -3.24 -0.55 -6.34
CA ARG A 18 -2.81 0.86 -6.50
C ARG A 18 -2.91 1.63 -5.18
N GLN A 19 -4.02 1.48 -4.45
CA GLN A 19 -4.20 2.13 -3.15
C GLN A 19 -3.14 1.68 -2.14
N ALA A 20 -2.84 0.38 -2.07
CA ALA A 20 -1.79 -0.16 -1.21
C ALA A 20 -0.39 0.38 -1.56
N VAL A 21 -0.08 0.54 -2.85
CA VAL A 21 1.18 1.19 -3.30
C VAL A 21 1.24 2.66 -2.88
N GLN A 22 0.13 3.40 -3.00
CA GLN A 22 0.06 4.81 -2.57
C GLN A 22 0.24 4.97 -1.05
N LEU A 23 -0.23 4.00 -0.27
CA LEU A 23 -0.03 3.94 1.18
C LEU A 23 1.35 3.39 1.60
N ASN A 24 2.28 3.20 0.64
CA ASN A 24 3.61 2.59 0.85
C ASN A 24 3.56 1.18 1.50
N MET A 25 2.44 0.46 1.36
CA MET A 25 2.28 -0.90 1.88
C MET A 25 2.87 -1.95 0.94
N LEU A 26 3.05 -1.61 -0.34
CA LEU A 26 3.60 -2.47 -1.38
C LEU A 26 4.69 -1.75 -2.17
N PRO A 27 5.62 -2.50 -2.82
CA PRO A 27 6.57 -1.92 -3.75
C PRO A 27 5.89 -1.17 -4.88
N ARG A 28 6.57 -0.17 -5.42
CA ARG A 28 6.10 0.51 -6.63
C ARG A 28 6.01 -0.51 -7.76
N LEU A 29 4.80 -0.68 -8.27
CA LEU A 29 4.50 -1.51 -9.43
C LEU A 29 4.31 -0.62 -10.65
N GLU A 30 4.53 -1.20 -11.82
CA GLU A 30 4.23 -0.54 -13.09
C GLU A 30 2.70 -0.46 -13.26
N ILE A 31 2.21 0.77 -13.46
CA ILE A 31 0.79 1.09 -13.60
C ILE A 31 0.59 1.63 -15.02
N LEU A 32 -0.02 0.81 -15.88
CA LEU A 32 -0.35 1.21 -17.24
C LEU A 32 -1.76 1.80 -17.24
N HIS A 33 -1.89 3.03 -17.71
CA HIS A 33 -3.18 3.69 -17.84
C HIS A 33 -3.76 3.31 -19.21
N THR A 34 -4.79 2.47 -19.19
CA THR A 34 -5.50 2.03 -20.40
C THR A 34 -6.37 3.14 -21.01
N SER A 35 -6.67 4.20 -20.27
CA SER A 35 -7.29 5.42 -20.80
C SER A 35 -6.74 6.66 -20.11
N GLU A 36 -6.44 7.70 -20.90
CA GLU A 36 -5.99 9.00 -20.41
C GLU A 36 -7.09 9.78 -19.67
N LYS A 37 -8.37 9.46 -19.91
CA LYS A 37 -9.52 10.22 -19.37
C LYS A 37 -10.18 9.58 -18.14
N GLN A 38 -9.96 8.29 -17.89
CA GLN A 38 -10.65 7.54 -16.85
C GLN A 38 -9.64 6.94 -15.87
N SER A 39 -9.51 7.54 -14.69
CA SER A 39 -8.59 7.08 -13.63
C SER A 39 -8.88 5.64 -13.17
N GLY A 40 -10.06 5.10 -13.45
CA GLY A 40 -10.43 3.71 -13.14
C GLY A 40 -9.95 2.66 -14.16
N GLN A 41 -9.51 3.07 -15.35
CA GLN A 41 -8.99 2.15 -16.38
C GLN A 41 -7.50 1.95 -16.20
N ILE A 42 -7.16 1.12 -15.22
CA ILE A 42 -5.78 0.84 -14.83
C ILE A 42 -5.48 -0.63 -15.13
N TYR A 43 -4.33 -0.89 -15.73
CA TYR A 43 -3.81 -2.23 -15.94
C TYR A 43 -2.49 -2.41 -15.20
N LEU A 44 -2.39 -3.46 -14.38
CA LEU A 44 -1.16 -3.85 -13.68
C LEU A 44 -0.72 -5.23 -14.19
N PRO A 45 0.20 -5.31 -15.17
CA PRO A 45 0.58 -6.58 -15.80
C PRO A 45 1.04 -7.64 -14.81
N ARG A 46 1.87 -7.24 -13.83
CA ARG A 46 2.41 -8.17 -12.82
C ARG A 46 1.34 -8.72 -11.89
N VAL A 47 0.37 -7.88 -11.52
CA VAL A 47 -0.77 -8.30 -10.67
C VAL A 47 -1.67 -9.24 -11.45
N ASN A 48 -1.94 -8.94 -12.73
CA ASN A 48 -2.73 -9.79 -13.60
C ASN A 48 -2.12 -11.19 -13.75
N LEU A 49 -0.80 -11.26 -14.01
CA LEU A 49 -0.07 -12.52 -14.10
C LEU A 49 -0.14 -13.31 -12.79
N LEU A 50 0.08 -12.64 -11.65
CA LEU A 50 0.03 -13.27 -10.33
C LEU A 50 -1.37 -13.82 -10.03
N LEU A 51 -2.43 -13.03 -10.28
CA LEU A 51 -3.81 -13.46 -10.14
C LEU A 51 -4.11 -14.69 -11.03
N ALA A 52 -3.67 -14.67 -12.28
CA ALA A 52 -3.84 -15.80 -13.19
C ALA A 52 -3.16 -17.07 -12.65
N LEU A 53 -1.90 -16.97 -12.19
CA LEU A 53 -1.18 -18.11 -11.62
C LEU A 53 -1.87 -18.65 -10.35
N VAL A 54 -2.27 -17.78 -9.43
CA VAL A 54 -2.94 -18.19 -8.19
C VAL A 54 -4.28 -18.85 -8.48
N VAL A 55 -5.09 -18.29 -9.38
CA VAL A 55 -6.38 -18.88 -9.77
C VAL A 55 -6.17 -20.24 -10.44
N MET A 56 -5.21 -20.36 -11.35
CA MET A 56 -4.89 -21.65 -11.99
C MET A 56 -4.46 -22.71 -10.96
N LEU A 57 -3.60 -22.34 -10.00
CA LEU A 57 -3.17 -23.22 -8.91
C LEU A 57 -4.35 -23.65 -8.03
N LEU A 58 -5.26 -22.74 -7.69
CA LEU A 58 -6.44 -23.06 -6.91
C LEU A 58 -7.40 -23.98 -7.67
N VAL A 59 -7.63 -23.73 -8.96
CA VAL A 59 -8.50 -24.59 -9.79
C VAL A 59 -7.95 -26.00 -9.89
N VAL A 60 -6.65 -26.15 -10.16
CA VAL A 60 -5.99 -27.47 -10.25
C VAL A 60 -5.92 -28.15 -8.89
N GLY A 61 -5.63 -27.41 -7.81
CA GLY A 61 -5.48 -27.95 -6.47
C GLY A 61 -6.79 -28.40 -5.82
N PHE A 62 -7.90 -27.70 -6.07
CA PHE A 62 -9.21 -28.04 -5.50
C PHE A 62 -10.02 -28.98 -6.40
N GLY A 63 -9.90 -28.85 -7.72
CA GLY A 63 -10.60 -29.67 -8.74
C GLY A 63 -12.11 -29.44 -8.81
N GLU A 64 -12.82 -29.65 -7.70
CA GLU A 64 -14.27 -29.49 -7.57
C GLU A 64 -14.67 -28.09 -7.09
N SER A 65 -15.73 -27.54 -7.69
CA SER A 65 -16.26 -26.22 -7.35
C SER A 65 -16.82 -26.13 -5.93
N SER A 66 -17.30 -27.24 -5.34
CA SER A 66 -17.84 -27.29 -3.98
C SER A 66 -16.79 -26.97 -2.92
N ARG A 67 -15.59 -27.54 -3.05
CA ARG A 67 -14.46 -27.32 -2.14
C ARG A 67 -13.91 -25.90 -2.25
N LEU A 68 -13.93 -25.34 -3.47
CA LEU A 68 -13.52 -23.96 -3.75
C LEU A 68 -14.53 -22.94 -3.18
N ALA A 69 -15.82 -23.28 -3.16
CA ALA A 69 -16.86 -22.46 -2.53
C ALA A 69 -16.67 -22.36 -1.01
N SER A 70 -16.32 -23.47 -0.34
CA SER A 70 -15.98 -23.46 1.09
C SER A 70 -14.77 -22.56 1.39
N ALA A 71 -13.78 -22.50 0.49
CA ALA A 71 -12.60 -21.67 0.66
C ALA A 71 -12.87 -20.16 0.64
N TYR A 72 -13.72 -19.71 -0.28
CA TYR A 72 -14.07 -18.29 -0.43
C TYR A 72 -14.98 -17.78 0.70
N GLY A 73 -15.86 -18.62 1.25
CA GLY A 73 -16.81 -18.23 2.30
C GLY A 73 -16.17 -17.63 3.55
N ILE A 74 -15.00 -18.12 3.96
CA ILE A 74 -14.24 -17.57 5.11
C ILE A 74 -13.73 -16.16 4.82
N SER A 75 -13.24 -15.91 3.60
CA SER A 75 -12.77 -14.56 3.23
C SER A 75 -13.92 -13.56 3.19
N VAL A 76 -15.08 -13.95 2.67
CA VAL A 76 -16.27 -13.08 2.62
C VAL A 76 -16.79 -12.76 4.01
N THR A 77 -16.95 -13.77 4.85
CA THR A 77 -17.44 -13.57 6.23
C THR A 77 -16.45 -12.76 7.06
N GLY A 78 -15.14 -12.99 6.87
CA GLY A 78 -14.10 -12.14 7.46
C GLY A 78 -14.21 -10.68 7.00
N ASN A 79 -14.40 -10.44 5.70
CA ASN A 79 -14.60 -9.09 5.18
C ASN A 79 -15.88 -8.44 5.75
N MET A 80 -16.98 -9.18 5.85
CA MET A 80 -18.24 -8.68 6.43
C MET A 80 -18.02 -8.20 7.87
N LEU A 81 -17.36 -9.01 8.71
CA LEU A 81 -17.01 -8.64 10.08
C LEU A 81 -16.19 -7.33 10.14
N VAL A 82 -15.17 -7.20 9.28
CA VAL A 82 -14.36 -5.98 9.20
C VAL A 82 -15.21 -4.78 8.76
N THR A 83 -16.06 -4.94 7.74
CA THR A 83 -16.93 -3.85 7.28
C THR A 83 -17.95 -3.44 8.34
N ASN A 84 -18.42 -4.37 9.16
CA ASN A 84 -19.35 -4.10 10.25
C ASN A 84 -18.67 -3.28 11.35
N ILE A 85 -17.43 -3.63 11.73
CA ILE A 85 -16.60 -2.82 12.65
C ILE A 85 -16.35 -1.41 12.08
N LEU A 86 -16.01 -1.31 10.79
CA LEU A 86 -15.80 -0.01 10.13
C LEU A 86 -17.10 0.81 10.10
N LEU A 87 -18.24 0.18 9.83
CA LEU A 87 -19.55 0.83 9.84
C LEU A 87 -19.85 1.42 11.23
N PHE A 88 -19.58 0.67 12.30
CA PHE A 88 -19.73 1.17 13.66
C PHE A 88 -18.86 2.42 13.94
N VAL A 89 -17.61 2.41 13.47
CA VAL A 89 -16.72 3.57 13.57
C VAL A 89 -17.27 4.76 12.76
N VAL A 90 -17.77 4.53 11.55
CA VAL A 90 -18.36 5.58 10.71
C VAL A 90 -19.59 6.19 11.36
N MET A 91 -20.52 5.36 11.86
CA MET A 91 -21.75 5.81 12.52
C MET A 91 -21.46 6.68 13.75
N THR A 92 -20.46 6.29 14.55
CA THR A 92 -20.13 6.99 15.80
C THR A 92 -19.23 8.21 15.59
N ARG A 93 -18.22 8.13 14.72
CA ARG A 93 -17.21 9.18 14.54
C ARG A 93 -17.52 10.18 13.43
N ILE A 94 -18.10 9.72 12.33
CA ILE A 94 -18.37 10.57 11.16
C ILE A 94 -19.81 11.09 11.22
N TRP A 95 -20.78 10.20 11.36
CA TRP A 95 -22.20 10.57 11.38
C TRP A 95 -22.70 11.03 12.75
N LYS A 96 -21.91 10.78 13.82
CA LYS A 96 -22.21 11.21 15.19
C LYS A 96 -23.57 10.74 15.70
N TRP A 97 -23.99 9.53 15.31
CA TRP A 97 -25.26 8.95 15.78
C TRP A 97 -25.21 8.68 17.29
N PRO A 98 -26.37 8.73 17.97
CA PRO A 98 -26.44 8.37 19.38
C PRO A 98 -26.01 6.90 19.57
N LEU A 99 -25.16 6.65 20.55
CA LEU A 99 -24.51 5.36 20.77
C LEU A 99 -25.51 4.20 20.86
N GLY A 100 -26.68 4.43 21.48
CA GLY A 100 -27.73 3.42 21.60
C GLY A 100 -28.28 2.94 20.25
N VAL A 101 -28.49 3.86 19.29
CA VAL A 101 -28.97 3.51 17.94
C VAL A 101 -27.89 2.80 17.15
N ALA A 102 -26.64 3.28 17.26
CA ALA A 102 -25.51 2.63 16.61
C ALA A 102 -25.30 1.20 17.11
N VAL A 103 -25.34 0.98 18.43
CA VAL A 103 -25.20 -0.35 19.04
C VAL A 103 -26.37 -1.27 18.68
N ALA A 104 -27.62 -0.77 18.71
CA ALA A 104 -28.78 -1.57 18.36
C ALA A 104 -28.73 -2.08 16.92
N LEU A 105 -28.39 -1.20 15.97
CA LEU A 105 -28.25 -1.57 14.57
C LEU A 105 -27.06 -2.52 14.36
N MET A 106 -25.92 -2.20 14.96
CA MET A 106 -24.72 -3.05 14.93
C MET A 106 -24.97 -4.45 15.49
N ALA A 107 -25.79 -4.58 16.53
CA ALA A 107 -26.13 -5.87 17.13
C ALA A 107 -26.86 -6.80 16.14
N VAL A 108 -27.75 -6.25 15.30
CA VAL A 108 -28.46 -7.01 14.26
C VAL A 108 -27.46 -7.52 13.21
N PHE A 109 -26.60 -6.65 12.69
CA PHE A 109 -25.58 -7.06 11.72
C PHE A 109 -24.58 -8.05 12.32
N ALA A 110 -24.11 -7.80 13.55
CA ALA A 110 -23.18 -8.69 14.23
C ALA A 110 -23.78 -10.08 14.49
N PHE A 111 -25.08 -10.18 14.79
CA PHE A 111 -25.76 -11.46 14.96
C PHE A 111 -25.73 -12.28 13.66
N VAL A 112 -26.09 -11.66 12.54
CA VAL A 112 -26.07 -12.31 11.21
C VAL A 112 -24.65 -12.71 10.84
N ASP A 113 -23.70 -11.77 10.93
CA ASP A 113 -22.30 -12.01 10.55
C ASP A 113 -21.65 -13.11 11.40
N THR A 114 -21.91 -13.12 12.72
CA THR A 114 -21.38 -14.16 13.61
C THR A 114 -21.97 -15.52 13.28
N GLY A 115 -23.25 -15.59 12.93
CA GLY A 115 -23.88 -16.83 12.45
C GLY A 115 -23.22 -17.36 11.17
N PHE A 116 -23.01 -16.49 10.18
CA PHE A 116 -22.30 -16.85 8.95
C PHE A 116 -20.84 -17.24 9.21
N PHE A 117 -20.14 -16.51 10.06
CA PHE A 117 -18.75 -16.80 10.40
C PHE A 117 -18.62 -18.15 11.13
N ALA A 118 -19.50 -18.44 12.09
CA ALA A 118 -19.56 -19.71 12.79
C ALA A 118 -19.85 -20.88 11.83
N ALA A 119 -20.71 -20.68 10.83
CA ALA A 119 -20.98 -21.70 9.80
C ALA A 119 -19.77 -21.93 8.86
N ASN A 120 -18.95 -20.90 8.63
CA ASN A 120 -17.80 -20.98 7.73
C ASN A 120 -16.50 -21.42 8.42
N ILE A 121 -16.32 -21.15 9.72
CA ILE A 121 -15.09 -21.53 10.44
C ILE A 121 -14.91 -23.04 10.56
N VAL A 122 -16.00 -23.80 10.64
CA VAL A 122 -15.96 -25.27 10.65
C VAL A 122 -15.38 -25.81 9.33
N LYS A 123 -15.62 -25.11 8.22
CA LYS A 123 -15.14 -25.47 6.88
C LYS A 123 -13.67 -25.10 6.62
N VAL A 124 -12.97 -24.53 7.61
CA VAL A 124 -11.53 -24.24 7.51
C VAL A 124 -10.74 -25.50 7.20
N PHE A 125 -11.06 -26.60 7.88
CA PHE A 125 -10.40 -27.89 7.69
C PHE A 125 -10.77 -28.57 6.36
N GLU A 126 -11.91 -28.21 5.76
CA GLU A 126 -12.41 -28.75 4.49
C GLU A 126 -11.90 -28.01 3.24
N GLY A 127 -10.97 -27.06 3.40
CA GLY A 127 -10.38 -26.29 2.30
C GLY A 127 -10.29 -24.78 2.53
N GLY A 128 -10.94 -24.29 3.59
CA GLY A 128 -10.92 -22.90 4.02
C GLY A 128 -9.56 -22.35 4.42
N TRP A 129 -8.62 -23.21 4.80
CA TRP A 129 -7.24 -22.83 5.11
C TRP A 129 -6.53 -22.14 3.93
N SER A 130 -6.92 -22.42 2.69
CA SER A 130 -6.25 -21.87 1.50
C SER A 130 -6.39 -20.35 1.39
N SER A 131 -7.57 -19.81 1.69
CA SER A 131 -7.82 -18.37 1.64
C SER A 131 -7.11 -17.65 2.80
N LEU A 132 -7.06 -18.28 3.97
CA LEU A 132 -6.26 -17.82 5.11
C LEU A 132 -4.76 -17.81 4.79
N ALA A 133 -4.26 -18.85 4.09
CA ALA A 133 -2.86 -18.91 3.68
C ALA A 133 -2.51 -17.80 2.68
N ILE A 134 -3.37 -17.55 1.68
CA ILE A 134 -3.19 -16.44 0.74
C ILE A 134 -3.18 -15.09 1.48
N ALA A 135 -4.14 -14.88 2.39
CA ALA A 135 -4.20 -13.67 3.22
C ALA A 135 -2.92 -13.51 4.06
N ALA A 136 -2.43 -14.58 4.69
CA ALA A 136 -1.19 -14.55 5.46
C ALA A 136 0.03 -14.19 4.60
N VAL A 137 0.16 -14.73 3.38
CA VAL A 137 1.25 -14.39 2.46
C VAL A 137 1.21 -12.92 2.05
N ILE A 138 0.02 -12.38 1.74
CA ILE A 138 -0.15 -10.97 1.39
C ILE A 138 0.23 -10.08 2.59
N VAL A 139 -0.27 -10.40 3.79
CA VAL A 139 0.03 -9.66 5.03
C VAL A 139 1.52 -9.70 5.34
N LEU A 140 2.16 -10.87 5.22
CA LEU A 140 3.61 -11.01 5.44
C LEU A 140 4.41 -10.18 4.44
N THR A 141 3.99 -10.16 3.17
CA THR A 141 4.63 -9.35 2.12
C THR A 141 4.54 -7.86 2.46
N MET A 142 3.33 -7.39 2.79
CA MET A 142 3.10 -5.99 3.18
C MET A 142 3.88 -5.62 4.43
N TRP A 143 3.85 -6.48 5.45
CA TRP A 143 4.55 -6.23 6.71
C TRP A 143 6.07 -6.16 6.53
N THR A 144 6.63 -7.10 5.74
CA THR A 144 8.04 -7.13 5.40
C THR A 144 8.44 -5.89 4.60
N TRP A 145 7.61 -5.47 3.64
CA TRP A 145 7.87 -4.27 2.84
C TRP A 145 7.86 -2.99 3.68
N ILE A 146 6.84 -2.80 4.52
CA ILE A 146 6.72 -1.63 5.39
C ILE A 146 7.92 -1.55 6.34
N ARG A 147 8.29 -2.68 6.98
CA ARG A 147 9.45 -2.74 7.88
C ARG A 147 10.76 -2.51 7.13
N GLY A 148 10.95 -3.13 5.97
CA GLY A 148 12.15 -2.99 5.15
C GLY A 148 12.36 -1.56 4.68
N THR A 149 11.29 -0.91 4.20
CA THR A 149 11.34 0.48 3.76
C THR A 149 11.67 1.42 4.92
N ARG A 150 11.04 1.21 6.10
CA ARG A 150 11.35 1.99 7.30
C ARG A 150 12.79 1.81 7.76
N TYR A 151 13.28 0.56 7.78
CA TYR A 151 14.66 0.26 8.15
C TYR A 151 15.66 0.90 7.20
N LEU A 152 15.41 0.80 5.89
CA LEU A 152 16.25 1.43 4.86
C LEU A 152 16.27 2.95 5.02
N PHE A 153 15.11 3.56 5.29
CA PHE A 153 14.99 4.99 5.53
C PHE A 153 15.80 5.43 6.77
N GLU A 154 15.65 4.74 7.90
CA GLU A 154 16.40 5.03 9.13
C GLU A 154 17.92 4.83 8.95
N LYS A 155 18.33 3.79 8.22
CA LYS A 155 19.75 3.53 7.95
C LYS A 155 20.37 4.57 7.01
N THR A 156 19.62 5.01 6.00
CA THR A 156 20.04 6.07 5.09
C THR A 156 20.20 7.38 5.85
N ARG A 157 19.23 7.75 6.70
CA ARG A 157 19.28 8.97 7.52
C ARG A 157 20.45 9.01 8.51
N ARG A 158 20.85 7.86 9.08
CA ARG A 158 22.04 7.79 9.96
C ARG A 158 23.36 8.08 9.24
N ASN A 159 23.42 7.91 7.92
CA ASN A 159 24.59 8.20 7.11
C ASN A 159 24.54 9.60 6.47
N GLU A 160 23.42 10.32 6.61
CA GLU A 160 23.27 11.65 6.04
C GLU A 160 23.87 12.72 6.97
N ILE A 161 24.61 13.64 6.36
CA ILE A 161 25.24 14.76 7.05
C ILE A 161 24.17 15.85 7.26
N PRO A 162 24.00 16.38 8.49
CA PRO A 162 23.08 17.48 8.72
C PRO A 162 23.40 18.67 7.82
N LEU A 163 22.37 19.30 7.26
CA LEU A 163 22.56 20.39 6.31
C LEU A 163 23.39 21.53 6.91
N ASP A 164 23.12 21.85 8.18
CA ASP A 164 23.82 22.90 8.94
C ASP A 164 25.31 22.62 9.09
N PHE A 165 25.67 21.34 9.31
CA PHE A 165 27.06 20.93 9.41
C PHE A 165 27.77 21.06 8.05
N LEU A 166 27.10 20.67 6.96
CA LEU A 166 27.64 20.86 5.62
C LEU A 166 27.80 22.36 5.28
N ALA A 167 26.80 23.18 5.58
CA ALA A 167 26.83 24.62 5.36
C ALA A 167 27.98 25.28 6.14
N GLY A 168 28.18 24.91 7.41
CA GLY A 168 29.29 25.38 8.22
C GLY A 168 30.67 25.02 7.64
N ASN A 169 30.83 23.82 7.08
CA ASN A 169 32.08 23.41 6.42
C ASN A 169 32.31 24.12 5.08
N LEU A 170 31.26 24.32 4.28
CA LEU A 170 31.33 25.05 3.01
C LEU A 170 31.66 26.54 3.20
N LEU A 171 31.23 27.15 4.31
CA LEU A 171 31.62 28.51 4.69
C LEU A 171 33.12 28.63 5.00
N LYS A 172 33.70 27.62 5.64
CA LYS A 172 35.14 27.59 5.96
C LYS A 172 36.02 27.34 4.74
N LYS A 173 35.58 26.47 3.83
CA LYS A 173 36.31 26.13 2.60
C LYS A 173 35.36 26.21 1.41
N LYS A 174 35.25 27.42 0.84
CA LYS A 174 34.36 27.69 -0.29
C LYS A 174 34.82 26.91 -1.53
N PRO A 175 33.97 26.02 -2.10
CA PRO A 175 34.23 25.41 -3.40
C PRO A 175 34.22 26.45 -4.52
N HIS A 176 34.68 26.05 -5.70
CA HIS A 176 34.54 26.89 -6.88
C HIS A 176 33.04 27.08 -7.20
N LEU A 177 32.65 28.29 -7.60
CA LEU A 177 31.27 28.61 -7.96
C LEU A 177 31.12 28.65 -9.47
N VAL A 178 30.07 28.02 -10.00
CA VAL A 178 29.64 28.15 -11.40
C VAL A 178 28.29 28.86 -11.48
N SER A 179 28.12 29.62 -12.55
CA SER A 179 26.88 30.34 -12.81
C SER A 179 25.72 29.38 -13.05
N GLY A 180 24.56 29.74 -12.52
CA GLY A 180 23.31 28.98 -12.67
C GLY A 180 22.69 28.54 -11.34
N THR A 181 21.57 27.82 -11.46
CA THR A 181 20.75 27.36 -10.33
C THR A 181 20.67 25.83 -10.34
N ALA A 182 21.14 25.19 -9.27
CA ALA A 182 20.98 23.75 -9.07
C ALA A 182 19.79 23.48 -8.14
N VAL A 183 18.93 22.53 -8.51
CA VAL A 183 17.80 22.08 -7.68
C VAL A 183 18.06 20.64 -7.25
N PHE A 184 18.17 20.42 -5.94
CA PHE A 184 18.36 19.10 -5.34
C PHE A 184 17.07 18.66 -4.67
N LEU A 185 16.45 17.61 -5.21
CA LEU A 185 15.27 17.01 -4.63
C LEU A 185 15.66 16.11 -3.45
N THR A 186 14.98 16.28 -2.31
CA THR A 186 15.18 15.44 -1.12
C THR A 186 13.84 15.08 -0.49
N SER A 187 13.79 13.91 0.13
CA SER A 187 12.65 13.49 0.96
C SER A 187 12.73 14.08 2.37
N ASP A 188 13.93 14.43 2.84
CA ASP A 188 14.20 15.01 4.15
C ASP A 188 14.84 16.40 3.99
N PRO A 189 14.16 17.49 4.41
CA PRO A 189 14.68 18.85 4.28
C PRO A 189 15.81 19.18 5.27
N LEU A 190 16.00 18.40 6.34
CA LEU A 190 17.02 18.66 7.37
C LEU A 190 18.39 18.05 7.04
N SER A 191 18.43 17.14 6.07
CA SER A 191 19.60 16.32 5.74
C SER A 191 20.17 16.72 4.39
N ALA A 192 21.50 16.73 4.26
CA ALA A 192 22.17 17.07 3.01
C ALA A 192 21.82 16.06 1.90
N PRO A 193 21.24 16.50 0.76
CA PRO A 193 20.88 15.57 -0.30
C PRO A 193 22.12 14.80 -0.78
N THR A 194 21.99 13.48 -0.93
CA THR A 194 23.10 12.63 -1.41
C THR A 194 23.63 13.06 -2.77
N ALA A 195 22.76 13.57 -3.64
CA ALA A 195 23.12 14.16 -4.93
C ALA A 195 24.03 15.39 -4.80
N LEU A 196 23.77 16.26 -3.81
CA LEU A 196 24.64 17.42 -3.52
C LEU A 196 26.01 16.94 -3.01
N MET A 197 26.03 15.95 -2.11
CA MET A 197 27.26 15.37 -1.59
C MET A 197 28.12 14.73 -2.69
N HIS A 198 27.50 13.98 -3.62
CA HIS A 198 28.20 13.41 -4.77
C HIS A 198 28.71 14.48 -5.73
N SER A 199 27.91 15.52 -5.99
CA SER A 199 28.33 16.65 -6.83
C SER A 199 29.57 17.33 -6.26
N LEU A 200 29.56 17.63 -4.96
CA LEU A 200 30.70 18.23 -4.25
C LEU A 200 31.94 17.30 -4.25
N LYS A 201 31.75 15.98 -4.13
CA LYS A 201 32.83 15.01 -4.14
C LYS A 201 33.51 14.89 -5.51
N HIS A 202 32.72 14.84 -6.60
CA HIS A 202 33.23 14.58 -7.94
C HIS A 202 33.61 15.85 -8.68
N TYR A 203 32.72 16.84 -8.71
CA TYR A 203 32.92 18.07 -9.46
C TYR A 203 33.67 19.12 -8.65
N LYS A 204 33.56 19.09 -7.31
CA LYS A 204 34.14 20.11 -6.41
C LYS A 204 33.67 21.54 -6.72
N VAL A 205 32.50 21.66 -7.34
CA VAL A 205 31.88 22.93 -7.71
C VAL A 205 30.51 23.03 -7.04
N LEU A 206 30.10 24.25 -6.71
CA LEU A 206 28.77 24.59 -6.22
C LEU A 206 28.15 25.63 -7.18
N HIS A 207 26.83 25.63 -7.36
CA HIS A 207 26.17 26.65 -8.19
C HIS A 207 25.98 27.94 -7.38
N GLU A 208 25.77 29.08 -8.03
CA GLU A 208 25.45 30.34 -7.33
C GLU A 208 24.16 30.25 -6.52
N GLN A 209 23.15 29.57 -7.07
CA GLN A 209 21.91 29.28 -6.38
C GLN A 209 21.74 27.75 -6.24
N ASN A 210 21.58 27.26 -5.00
CA ASN A 210 21.29 25.85 -4.75
C ASN A 210 19.98 25.77 -3.97
N VAL A 211 18.97 25.19 -4.59
CA VAL A 211 17.64 25.01 -3.99
C VAL A 211 17.51 23.57 -3.54
N ILE A 212 17.26 23.35 -2.25
CA ILE A 212 16.92 22.03 -1.71
C ILE A 212 15.40 21.98 -1.62
N LEU A 213 14.80 21.11 -2.44
CA LEU A 213 13.36 21.04 -2.60
C LEU A 213 12.84 19.71 -2.05
N SER A 214 11.86 19.78 -1.15
CA SER A 214 11.09 18.63 -0.69
C SER A 214 9.63 18.81 -1.07
N VAL A 215 9.04 17.80 -1.69
CA VAL A 215 7.64 17.81 -2.11
C VAL A 215 6.83 17.00 -1.11
N VAL A 216 6.02 17.69 -0.31
CA VAL A 216 5.05 17.07 0.59
C VAL A 216 3.69 17.09 -0.10
N THR A 217 3.19 15.92 -0.45
CA THR A 217 1.83 15.78 -1.00
C THR A 217 0.84 15.81 0.15
N ALA A 218 -0.21 16.64 0.06
CA ALA A 218 -1.30 16.61 1.03
C ALA A 218 -2.00 15.25 0.96
N PRO A 219 -2.36 14.63 2.11
CA PRO A 219 -3.24 13.46 2.08
C PRO A 219 -4.57 13.88 1.47
N GLN A 220 -4.96 13.21 0.38
CA GLN A 220 -6.28 13.37 -0.25
C GLN A 220 -7.38 12.78 0.62
#